data_AF-A0A0F9R478-F1
#
_entry.id   AF-A0A0F9R478-F1
#
_cell.length_a   1.000
_cell.length_b   1.000
_cell.length_c   1.000
_cell.angle_alpha   90.00
_cell.angle_beta   90.00
_cell.angle_gamma   90.00
#
_symmetry.space_group_name_H-M   'P 1'
#
loop_
_entity.id
_entity.type
_entity.pdbx_description
1 polymer ?
#
loop_
_entity_poly.entity_id
_entity_poly.type
_entity_poly.pdbx_seq_one_letter_code
_entity_poly.pdbx_strand_id
1 'polypeptide(L)'
;MAKKPQRQTSRAIIIRPVKLAARQRKTIAIRTPLEFIKQRKGKGGKTFRYVEGGYVVARLNEIFSPIGWDFSIIDERVEKNEVVVRGKLMIKDYKHGYSVSKTQYGTKIRNTGVPLGDTLKAAATDCLKKCASLFGIALDVYWPDLDRASKGNGDEIVIGKTKPTTKRIKTKDLVEFTMNKIKNEENGDILYRMMLNIRKQKAGKLLSQTAKDKLIKAIMDKLGMKNEEL
;
A
#
# COMPACT_ATOMS: atom_id res chain seq x y z
N MET A 1 -47.84 25.80 15.16
CA MET A 1 -46.41 25.69 14.75
C MET A 1 -46.14 24.28 14.25
N ALA A 2 -46.09 24.06 12.93
CA ALA A 2 -45.92 22.74 12.33
C ALA A 2 -44.44 22.32 12.33
N LYS A 3 -44.11 21.16 12.92
CA LYS A 3 -42.77 20.55 12.87
C LYS A 3 -42.45 20.15 11.43
N LYS A 4 -41.39 20.71 10.84
CA LYS A 4 -40.88 20.29 9.53
C LYS A 4 -40.45 18.81 9.59
N PRO A 5 -40.75 18.00 8.57
CA PRO A 5 -40.33 16.60 8.53
C PRO A 5 -38.81 16.52 8.35
N GLN A 6 -38.12 15.82 9.27
CA GLN A 6 -36.72 15.48 9.14
C GLN A 6 -36.54 14.59 7.90
N ARG A 7 -35.86 15.11 6.87
CA ARG A 7 -35.41 14.32 5.72
C ARG A 7 -34.47 13.24 6.24
N GLN A 8 -34.95 12.00 6.34
CA GLN A 8 -34.09 10.83 6.43
C GLN A 8 -33.34 10.71 5.10
N THR A 9 -32.16 11.34 5.02
CA THR A 9 -31.24 11.04 3.93
C THR A 9 -30.71 9.64 4.18
N SER A 10 -31.29 8.65 3.49
CA SER A 10 -30.66 7.36 3.29
C SER A 10 -29.29 7.62 2.64
N ARG A 11 -28.23 7.63 3.46
CA ARG A 11 -26.87 7.68 2.95
C ARG A 11 -26.69 6.41 2.13
N ALA A 12 -26.75 6.53 0.82
CA ALA A 12 -26.34 5.46 -0.08
C ALA A 12 -25.01 4.90 0.44
N ILE A 13 -24.97 3.58 0.65
CA ILE A 13 -23.76 2.88 1.09
C ILE A 13 -22.79 2.96 -0.10
N ILE A 14 -21.99 4.03 -0.15
CA ILE A 14 -20.94 4.19 -1.15
C ILE A 14 -19.85 3.18 -0.76
N ILE A 15 -19.84 2.01 -1.41
CA ILE A 15 -18.74 1.04 -1.31
C ILE A 15 -17.52 1.68 -1.97
N ARG A 16 -16.67 2.33 -1.17
CA ARG A 16 -15.40 2.89 -1.67
C ARG A 16 -14.40 1.74 -1.83
N PRO A 17 -13.67 1.67 -2.96
CA PRO A 17 -12.61 0.67 -3.09
C PRO A 17 -11.55 0.93 -2.02
N VAL A 18 -11.22 -0.10 -1.25
CA VAL A 18 -10.23 -0.07 -0.16
C VAL A 18 -8.87 0.28 -0.76
N LYS A 19 -8.41 1.52 -0.53
CA LYS A 19 -7.12 2.01 -1.02
C LYS A 19 -6.46 2.87 0.05
N LEU A 20 -5.22 2.53 0.37
CA LEU A 20 -4.35 3.38 1.19
C LEU A 20 -4.20 4.77 0.54
N ALA A 21 -4.14 5.80 1.39
CA ALA A 21 -3.92 7.17 0.94
C ALA A 21 -2.62 7.27 0.12
N ALA A 22 -2.58 8.17 -0.86
CA ALA A 22 -1.41 8.30 -1.75
C ALA A 22 -0.11 8.57 -0.97
N ARG A 23 -0.17 9.34 0.12
CA ARG A 23 0.96 9.56 1.03
C ARG A 23 1.43 8.26 1.67
N GLN A 24 0.53 7.48 2.25
CA GLN A 24 0.84 6.19 2.90
C GLN A 24 1.49 5.22 1.93
N ARG A 25 0.94 5.08 0.71
CA ARG A 25 1.50 4.23 -0.34
C ARG A 25 2.92 4.66 -0.73
N LYS A 26 3.16 5.96 -0.89
CA LYS A 26 4.49 6.49 -1.16
C LYS A 26 5.44 6.17 -0.02
N THR A 27 5.04 6.43 1.23
CA THR A 27 5.88 6.20 2.40
C THR A 27 6.25 4.72 2.58
N ILE A 28 5.31 3.80 2.34
CA ILE A 28 5.58 2.34 2.36
C ILE A 28 6.56 1.94 1.25
N ALA A 29 6.47 2.54 0.07
CA ALA A 29 7.33 2.24 -1.06
C ALA A 29 8.76 2.82 -0.96
N ILE A 30 9.03 3.69 0.02
CA ILE A 30 10.37 4.24 0.24
C ILE A 30 11.28 3.11 0.75
N ARG A 31 12.46 2.98 0.12
CA ARG A 31 13.50 2.06 0.56
C ARG A 31 13.96 2.36 1.99
N THR A 32 14.38 1.33 2.70
CA THR A 32 14.89 1.47 4.06
C THR A 32 16.23 2.22 4.01
N PRO A 33 16.39 3.34 4.75
CA PRO A 33 17.66 4.06 4.79
C PRO A 33 18.76 3.17 5.38
N LEU A 34 19.96 3.26 4.80
CA LEU A 34 21.09 2.37 5.14
C LEU A 34 21.48 2.44 6.62
N GLU A 35 21.32 3.59 7.26
CA GLU A 35 21.61 3.81 8.70
C GLU A 35 20.76 2.94 9.65
N PHE A 36 19.55 2.56 9.24
CA PHE A 36 18.65 1.71 10.03
C PHE A 36 18.83 0.22 9.73
N ILE A 37 19.65 -0.13 8.73
CA ILE A 37 19.92 -1.50 8.34
C ILE A 37 21.15 -1.99 9.10
N LYS A 38 20.92 -2.85 10.07
CA LYS A 38 21.97 -3.52 10.85
C LYS A 38 22.26 -4.90 10.27
N GLN A 39 23.43 -5.42 10.63
CA GLN A 39 23.88 -6.75 10.24
C GLN A 39 24.17 -7.59 11.47
N ARG A 40 23.82 -8.89 11.41
CA ARG A 40 24.17 -9.86 12.44
C ARG A 40 24.74 -11.11 11.81
N LYS A 41 25.73 -11.72 12.47
CA LYS A 41 26.18 -13.07 12.13
C LYS A 41 25.06 -14.04 12.49
N GLY A 42 24.68 -14.91 11.55
CA GLY A 42 23.69 -15.95 11.76
C GLY A 42 24.27 -17.35 11.63
N LYS A 43 23.38 -18.34 11.54
CA LYS A 43 23.76 -19.75 11.41
C LYS A 43 24.50 -20.00 10.09
N GLY A 44 25.51 -20.87 10.13
CA GLY A 44 26.30 -21.26 8.95
C GLY A 44 27.23 -20.17 8.39
N GLY A 45 27.71 -19.26 9.24
CA GLY A 45 28.68 -18.21 8.83
C GLY A 45 28.09 -17.09 7.97
N LYS A 46 26.78 -17.13 7.67
CA LYS A 46 26.10 -16.11 6.86
C LYS A 46 25.77 -14.87 7.68
N THR A 47 25.82 -13.71 7.03
CA THR A 47 25.42 -12.43 7.63
C THR A 47 23.99 -12.09 7.21
N PHE A 48 23.13 -11.79 8.18
CA PHE A 48 21.74 -11.40 7.95
C PHE A 48 21.55 -9.91 8.23
N ARG A 49 20.88 -9.23 7.31
CA ARG A 49 20.45 -7.83 7.47
C ARG A 49 19.14 -7.79 8.27
N TYR A 50 18.98 -6.79 9.12
CA TYR A 50 17.76 -6.58 9.90
C TYR A 50 17.58 -5.10 10.25
N VAL A 51 16.35 -4.73 10.59
CA VAL A 51 16.03 -3.43 11.20
C VAL A 51 15.65 -3.61 12.67
N GLU A 52 15.84 -2.55 13.46
CA GLU A 52 15.46 -2.55 14.87
C GLU A 52 13.95 -2.37 15.06
N GLY A 53 13.43 -2.87 16.19
CA GLY A 53 12.01 -2.75 16.52
C GLY A 53 11.56 -1.28 16.59
N GLY A 54 12.39 -0.40 17.17
CA GLY A 54 12.10 1.03 17.27
C GLY A 54 11.89 1.69 15.90
N TYR A 55 12.68 1.32 14.89
CA TYR A 55 12.49 1.81 13.53
C TYR A 55 11.12 1.40 12.96
N VAL A 56 10.73 0.12 13.12
CA VAL A 56 9.44 -0.37 12.63
C VAL A 56 8.27 0.34 13.32
N VAL A 57 8.34 0.53 14.63
CA VAL A 57 7.32 1.29 15.39
C VAL A 57 7.23 2.74 14.91
N ALA A 58 8.37 3.42 14.71
CA ALA A 58 8.39 4.78 14.20
C ALA A 58 7.74 4.88 12.81
N ARG A 59 8.02 3.93 11.93
CA ARG A 59 7.41 3.87 10.58
C ARG A 59 5.92 3.59 10.63
N LEU A 60 5.46 2.68 11.50
CA LEU A 60 4.04 2.43 11.71
C LEU A 60 3.31 3.70 12.20
N ASN A 61 3.90 4.41 13.17
CA ASN A 61 3.37 5.67 13.68
C ASN A 61 3.32 6.76 12.61
N GLU A 62 4.35 6.87 11.77
CA GLU A 62 4.40 7.86 10.69
C GLU A 62 3.36 7.58 9.59
N ILE A 63 3.17 6.31 9.22
CA ILE A 63 2.29 5.92 8.11
C ILE A 63 0.82 5.89 8.55
N PHE A 64 0.55 5.32 9.72
CA PHE A 64 -0.81 5.02 10.18
C PHE A 64 -1.29 5.89 11.34
N SER A 65 -0.44 6.75 11.92
CA SER A 65 -0.66 7.41 13.22
C SER A 65 -0.60 6.39 14.38
N PRO A 66 -0.19 6.78 15.61
CA PRO A 66 -0.17 5.87 16.76
C PRO A 66 -1.51 5.18 17.05
N ILE A 67 -2.63 5.80 16.68
CA ILE A 67 -3.97 5.23 16.87
C ILE A 67 -4.44 4.33 15.71
N GLY A 68 -3.75 4.35 14.55
CA GLY A 68 -4.19 3.66 13.34
C GLY A 68 -3.64 2.25 13.18
N TRP A 69 -2.91 1.74 14.15
CA TRP A 69 -2.46 0.35 14.17
C TRP A 69 -2.52 -0.22 15.58
N ASP A 70 -2.60 -1.55 15.65
CA ASP A 70 -2.65 -2.30 16.91
C ASP A 70 -1.90 -3.62 16.73
N PHE A 71 -1.23 -4.08 17.79
CA PHE A 71 -0.49 -5.34 17.78
C PHE A 71 -0.86 -6.18 19.00
N SER A 72 -1.36 -7.38 18.74
CA SER A 72 -1.78 -8.33 19.77
C SER A 72 -1.01 -9.63 19.65
N ILE A 73 -0.61 -10.20 20.78
CA ILE A 73 -0.08 -11.57 20.85
C ILE A 73 -1.28 -12.51 20.85
N ILE A 74 -1.34 -13.42 19.87
CA ILE A 74 -2.40 -14.43 19.76
C ILE A 74 -2.04 -15.65 20.59
N ASP A 75 -0.80 -16.10 20.48
CA ASP A 75 -0.32 -17.36 21.04
C ASP A 75 1.18 -17.26 21.34
N GLU A 76 1.61 -17.86 22.44
CA GLU A 76 3.00 -17.94 22.85
C GLU A 76 3.33 -19.36 23.28
N ARG A 77 4.41 -19.91 22.71
CA ARG A 77 4.93 -21.24 23.04
C ARG A 77 6.35 -21.11 23.56
N VAL A 78 6.58 -21.65 24.75
CA VAL A 78 7.89 -21.72 25.38
C VAL A 78 8.38 -23.14 25.29
N GLU A 79 9.32 -23.37 24.37
CA GLU A 79 10.01 -24.66 24.21
C GLU A 79 11.32 -24.67 25.01
N LYS A 80 11.92 -25.84 25.16
CA LYS A 80 13.19 -26.01 25.90
C LYS A 80 14.32 -25.14 25.34
N ASN A 81 14.39 -25.01 24.02
CA ASN A 81 15.49 -24.35 23.31
C ASN A 81 15.09 -23.05 22.62
N GLU A 82 13.80 -22.73 22.50
CA GLU A 82 13.33 -21.54 21.83
C GLU A 82 11.98 -21.07 22.35
N VAL A 83 11.67 -19.81 22.07
CA VAL A 83 10.37 -19.21 22.32
C VAL A 83 9.80 -18.79 20.99
N VAL A 84 8.54 -19.18 20.75
CA VAL A 84 7.79 -18.86 19.54
C VAL A 84 6.60 -18.00 19.93
N VAL A 85 6.49 -16.82 19.32
CA VAL A 85 5.37 -15.90 19.54
C VAL A 85 4.61 -15.71 18.22
N ARG A 86 3.30 -15.95 18.25
CA ARG A 86 2.38 -15.64 17.16
C ARG A 86 1.68 -14.33 17.45
N GLY A 87 1.88 -13.35 16.59
CA GLY A 87 1.27 -12.02 16.74
C GLY A 87 0.36 -11.67 15.56
N LYS A 88 -0.50 -10.69 15.81
CA LYS A 88 -1.41 -10.07 14.84
C LYS A 88 -1.15 -8.58 14.80
N LEU A 89 -0.76 -8.07 13.65
CA LEU A 89 -0.72 -6.63 13.38
C LEU A 89 -1.99 -6.25 12.63
N MET A 90 -2.76 -5.34 13.20
CA MET A 90 -3.96 -4.76 12.61
C MET A 90 -3.72 -3.30 12.27
N ILE A 91 -4.18 -2.88 11.09
CA ILE A 91 -4.20 -1.49 10.65
C ILE A 91 -5.65 -1.08 10.49
N LYS A 92 -6.02 0.06 11.08
CA LYS A 92 -7.38 0.61 11.10
C LYS A 92 -7.40 1.89 10.26
N ASP A 93 -8.26 1.96 9.26
CA ASP A 93 -8.54 3.20 8.53
C ASP A 93 -9.85 3.81 9.02
N TYR A 94 -9.74 4.80 9.91
CA TYR A 94 -10.91 5.51 10.45
C TYR A 94 -11.65 6.35 9.41
N LYS A 95 -11.02 6.71 8.28
CA LYS A 95 -11.68 7.54 7.23
C LYS A 95 -12.60 6.71 6.35
N HIS A 96 -12.24 5.45 6.12
CA HIS A 96 -12.96 4.55 5.23
C HIS A 96 -13.63 3.38 5.95
N GLY A 97 -13.41 3.25 7.26
CA GLY A 97 -14.09 2.28 8.13
C GLY A 97 -13.63 0.83 7.93
N TYR A 98 -12.46 0.60 7.34
CA TYR A 98 -11.95 -0.76 7.14
C TYR A 98 -10.74 -1.05 8.04
N SER A 99 -10.57 -2.33 8.38
CA SER A 99 -9.42 -2.85 9.11
C SER A 99 -8.78 -4.01 8.37
N VAL A 100 -7.47 -4.02 8.26
CA VAL A 100 -6.71 -5.15 7.67
C VAL A 100 -5.77 -5.70 8.73
N SER A 101 -5.75 -7.01 8.90
CA SER A 101 -4.83 -7.67 9.82
C SER A 101 -3.98 -8.71 9.12
N LYS A 102 -2.73 -8.84 9.56
CA LYS A 102 -1.81 -9.89 9.12
C LYS A 102 -1.15 -10.53 10.33
N THR A 103 -1.00 -11.85 10.27
CA THR A 103 -0.44 -12.65 11.35
C THR A 103 0.85 -13.31 10.92
N GLN A 104 1.84 -13.32 11.81
CA GLN A 104 3.12 -14.00 11.61
C GLN A 104 3.65 -14.54 12.93
N TYR A 105 4.77 -15.26 12.82
CA TYR A 105 5.52 -15.78 13.95
C TYR A 105 6.84 -15.01 14.11
N GLY A 106 7.28 -14.88 15.35
CA GLY A 106 8.63 -14.49 15.74
C GLY A 106 9.22 -15.56 16.63
N THR A 107 10.53 -15.78 16.51
CA THR A 107 11.22 -16.82 17.27
C THR A 107 12.51 -16.29 17.89
N LYS A 108 12.83 -16.78 19.08
CA LYS A 108 14.09 -16.47 19.75
C LYS A 108 14.64 -17.68 20.48
N ILE A 109 15.93 -17.94 20.33
CA ILE A 109 16.62 -19.02 21.05
C ILE A 109 16.62 -18.71 22.55
N ARG A 110 16.30 -19.73 23.34
CA ARG A 110 16.34 -19.70 24.80
C ARG A 110 17.78 -19.94 25.26
N ASN A 111 18.41 -18.91 25.82
CA ASN A 111 19.75 -19.02 26.37
C ASN A 111 19.70 -19.18 27.89
N THR A 112 20.53 -20.08 28.43
CA THR A 112 20.75 -20.21 29.88
C THR A 112 21.32 -18.91 30.44
N GLY A 113 20.69 -18.35 31.48
CA GLY A 113 21.09 -17.09 32.11
C GLY A 113 20.36 -15.83 31.61
N VAL A 114 19.53 -15.92 30.56
CA VAL A 114 18.63 -14.82 30.17
C VAL A 114 17.26 -15.03 30.83
N PRO A 115 16.59 -14.01 31.38
CA PRO A 115 15.21 -14.14 31.85
C PRO A 115 14.25 -14.57 30.73
N LEU A 116 13.24 -15.39 31.07
CA LEU A 116 12.24 -15.82 30.09
C LEU A 116 11.50 -14.63 29.47
N GLY A 117 11.17 -13.62 30.28
CA GLY A 117 10.50 -12.41 29.83
C GLY A 117 11.26 -11.65 28.74
N ASP A 118 12.59 -11.58 28.81
CA ASP A 118 13.39 -10.90 27.78
C ASP A 118 13.43 -11.69 26.47
N THR A 119 13.40 -13.03 26.57
CA THR A 119 13.32 -13.91 25.40
C THR A 119 11.95 -13.78 24.72
N LEU A 120 10.86 -13.74 25.50
CA LEU A 120 9.49 -13.49 25.00
C LEU A 120 9.37 -12.11 24.35
N LYS A 121 9.87 -11.04 24.99
CA LYS A 121 9.88 -9.68 24.43
C LYS A 121 10.66 -9.61 23.11
N ALA A 122 11.80 -10.30 23.03
CA ALA A 122 12.58 -10.37 21.80
C ALA A 122 11.83 -11.13 20.68
N ALA A 123 11.20 -12.26 20.98
CA ALA A 123 10.39 -13.01 20.03
C ALA A 123 9.17 -12.21 19.55
N ALA A 124 8.49 -11.51 20.46
CA ALA A 124 7.37 -10.62 20.13
C ALA A 124 7.82 -9.45 19.22
N THR A 125 9.00 -8.88 19.48
CA THR A 125 9.59 -7.84 18.61
C THR A 125 9.89 -8.37 17.21
N ASP A 126 10.47 -9.58 17.09
CA ASP A 126 10.72 -10.21 15.80
C ASP A 126 9.40 -10.51 15.06
N CYS A 127 8.36 -10.92 15.79
CA CYS A 127 7.02 -11.11 15.23
C CYS A 127 6.43 -9.79 14.69
N LEU A 128 6.51 -8.70 15.45
CA LEU A 128 6.04 -7.37 15.02
C LEU A 128 6.72 -6.94 13.73
N LYS A 129 8.06 -7.04 13.66
CA LYS A 129 8.83 -6.70 12.46
C LYS A 129 8.40 -7.55 11.26
N LYS A 130 8.20 -8.85 11.45
CA LYS A 130 7.75 -9.72 10.35
C LYS A 130 6.32 -9.39 9.91
N CYS A 131 5.41 -9.10 10.83
CA CYS A 131 4.06 -8.65 10.50
C CYS A 131 4.08 -7.34 9.69
N ALA A 132 4.89 -6.37 10.11
CA ALA A 132 5.06 -5.09 9.42
C ALA A 132 5.64 -5.26 8.01
N SER A 133 6.56 -6.23 7.81
CA SER A 133 7.10 -6.52 6.47
C SER A 133 6.04 -6.95 5.47
N LEU A 134 4.98 -7.64 5.92
CA LEU A 134 3.87 -8.04 5.05
C LEU A 134 2.99 -6.85 4.61
N PHE A 135 3.09 -5.71 5.28
CA PHE A 135 2.48 -4.45 4.86
C PHE A 135 3.43 -3.59 4.00
N GLY A 136 4.63 -4.09 3.71
CA GLY A 136 5.64 -3.42 2.89
C GLY A 136 6.69 -2.63 3.69
N ILE A 137 6.61 -2.60 5.02
CA ILE A 137 7.59 -1.86 5.84
C ILE A 137 8.89 -2.65 5.93
N ALA A 138 10.00 -2.04 5.49
CA ALA A 138 11.31 -2.68 5.42
C ALA A 138 11.33 -3.99 4.60
N LEU A 139 10.45 -4.10 3.61
CA LEU A 139 10.34 -5.29 2.77
C LEU A 139 11.63 -5.57 1.98
N ASP A 140 12.33 -4.52 1.56
CA ASP A 140 13.64 -4.58 0.90
C ASP A 140 14.73 -5.26 1.76
N VAL A 141 14.67 -5.11 3.09
CA VAL A 141 15.62 -5.74 4.01
C VAL A 141 15.32 -7.23 4.19
N TYR A 142 14.03 -7.58 4.27
CA TYR A 142 13.58 -8.95 4.53
C TYR A 142 13.41 -9.80 3.26
N TRP A 143 13.39 -9.17 2.09
CA TRP A 143 13.33 -9.81 0.78
C TRP A 143 14.35 -9.16 -0.18
N PRO A 144 15.65 -9.47 -0.06
CA PRO A 144 16.70 -8.85 -0.86
C PRO A 144 16.60 -9.15 -2.36
N ASP A 145 15.86 -10.20 -2.74
CA ASP A 145 15.63 -10.55 -4.14
C ASP A 145 14.62 -9.61 -4.82
N LEU A 146 13.91 -8.76 -4.05
CA LEU A 146 12.98 -7.75 -4.58
C LEU A 146 13.74 -6.80 -5.50
N ASP A 147 14.94 -6.42 -5.06
CA ASP A 147 15.84 -5.54 -5.80
C ASP A 147 16.39 -6.20 -7.08
N ARG A 148 16.49 -7.54 -7.12
CA ARG A 148 16.89 -8.27 -8.33
C ARG A 148 15.74 -8.36 -9.32
N ALA A 149 14.52 -8.64 -8.85
CA ALA A 149 13.32 -8.68 -9.68
C ALA A 149 13.01 -7.32 -10.33
N SER A 150 13.21 -6.21 -9.61
CA SER A 150 13.06 -4.87 -10.19
C SER A 150 14.11 -4.52 -11.24
N LYS A 151 15.27 -5.18 -11.23
CA LYS A 151 16.35 -4.97 -12.22
C LYS A 151 16.19 -5.84 -13.47
N GLY A 152 15.38 -6.90 -13.42
CA GLY A 152 15.14 -7.82 -14.55
C GLY A 152 14.09 -7.35 -15.56
N ASN A 153 13.21 -6.42 -15.17
CA ASN A 153 12.43 -5.62 -16.11
C ASN A 153 13.23 -4.35 -16.38
N GLY A 154 13.68 -4.17 -17.62
CA GLY A 154 14.56 -3.07 -18.07
C GLY A 154 13.93 -1.68 -18.06
N ASP A 155 13.31 -1.29 -16.94
CA ASP A 155 13.03 0.09 -16.58
C ASP A 155 13.84 0.39 -15.30
N GLU A 156 15.13 0.66 -15.46
CA GLU A 156 15.96 1.18 -14.38
C GLU A 156 15.38 2.50 -13.85
N ILE A 157 14.74 2.46 -12.68
CA ILE A 157 14.60 3.67 -11.85
C ILE A 157 15.96 3.89 -11.18
N VAL A 158 16.86 4.58 -11.90
CA VAL A 158 18.08 5.15 -11.36
C VAL A 158 17.69 6.20 -10.32
N ILE A 159 17.65 5.84 -9.03
CA ILE A 159 17.64 6.82 -7.92
C ILE A 159 19.07 7.36 -7.75
N GLY A 160 19.59 7.95 -8.82
CA GLY A 160 20.72 8.87 -8.78
C GLY A 160 20.17 10.28 -8.63
N LYS A 161 20.94 11.19 -8.03
CA LYS A 161 20.64 12.62 -7.89
C LYS A 161 20.37 13.27 -9.26
N THR A 162 19.19 13.04 -9.83
CA THR A 162 18.71 13.70 -11.02
C THR A 162 17.48 14.48 -10.59
N LYS A 163 17.54 15.81 -10.76
CA LYS A 163 16.34 16.64 -10.68
C LYS A 163 15.28 15.97 -11.56
N PRO A 164 14.01 15.87 -11.11
CA PRO A 164 12.97 15.22 -11.88
C PRO A 164 12.90 15.86 -13.27
N THR A 165 13.41 15.16 -14.29
CA THR A 165 13.25 15.56 -15.67
C THR A 165 11.82 15.22 -16.05
N THR A 166 10.96 16.23 -15.96
CA THR A 166 9.59 16.17 -16.45
C THR A 166 9.60 15.97 -17.97
N LYS A 167 9.78 14.73 -18.45
CA LYS A 167 9.55 14.41 -19.86
C LYS A 167 8.09 14.75 -20.14
N ARG A 168 7.90 15.81 -20.92
CA ARG A 168 6.59 16.36 -21.26
C ARG A 168 5.89 15.36 -22.18
N ILE A 169 5.00 14.54 -21.62
CA ILE A 169 4.18 13.59 -22.40
C ILE A 169 3.40 14.41 -23.44
N LYS A 170 3.54 14.07 -24.72
CA LYS A 170 2.81 14.75 -25.79
C LYS A 170 1.33 14.37 -25.72
N THR A 171 0.46 15.32 -26.02
CA THR A 171 -1.01 15.15 -25.93
C THR A 171 -1.54 14.00 -26.81
N LYS A 172 -0.92 13.74 -27.96
CA LYS A 172 -1.32 12.64 -28.88
C LYS A 172 -1.15 11.26 -28.23
N ASP A 173 0.02 11.02 -27.62
CA ASP A 173 0.36 9.75 -26.97
C ASP A 173 -0.59 9.43 -25.80
N LEU A 174 -1.08 10.46 -25.11
CA LEU A 174 -2.01 10.32 -23.98
C LEU A 174 -3.40 9.87 -24.44
N VAL A 175 -3.92 10.42 -25.55
CA VAL A 175 -5.22 10.05 -26.11
C VAL A 175 -5.19 8.62 -26.63
N GLU A 176 -4.12 8.24 -27.32
CA GLU A 176 -3.92 6.89 -27.85
C GLU A 176 -3.83 5.85 -26.74
N PHE A 177 -3.05 6.11 -25.70
CA PHE A 177 -2.97 5.26 -24.51
C PHE A 177 -4.34 5.08 -23.83
N THR A 178 -5.10 6.18 -23.71
CA THR A 178 -6.44 6.14 -23.10
C THR A 178 -7.41 5.34 -23.96
N MET A 179 -7.35 5.48 -25.28
CA MET A 179 -8.17 4.69 -26.22
C MET A 179 -7.85 3.19 -26.13
N ASN A 180 -6.57 2.81 -26.08
CA ASN A 180 -6.18 1.41 -25.93
C ASN A 180 -6.66 0.83 -24.59
N LYS A 181 -6.63 1.63 -23.53
CA LYS A 181 -7.19 1.23 -22.24
C LYS A 181 -8.71 1.04 -22.28
N ILE A 182 -9.45 1.93 -22.95
CA ILE A 182 -10.90 1.79 -23.15
C ILE A 182 -11.22 0.52 -23.96
N LYS A 183 -10.44 0.23 -25.01
CA LYS A 183 -10.62 -0.99 -25.82
C LYS A 183 -10.41 -2.28 -25.02
N ASN A 184 -9.41 -2.32 -24.14
CA ASN A 184 -9.05 -3.52 -23.39
C ASN A 184 -9.84 -3.73 -22.07
N GLU A 185 -10.63 -2.74 -21.62
CA GLU A 185 -11.33 -2.82 -20.33
C GLU A 185 -12.75 -3.39 -20.48
N GLU A 186 -13.01 -4.60 -19.98
CA GLU A 186 -14.33 -5.27 -20.08
C GLU A 186 -15.31 -4.87 -18.97
N ASN A 187 -14.81 -4.26 -17.90
CA ASN A 187 -15.63 -3.90 -16.74
C ASN A 187 -16.39 -2.57 -16.94
N GLY A 188 -17.73 -2.64 -16.99
CA GLY A 188 -18.62 -1.49 -17.18
C GLY A 188 -18.50 -0.39 -16.12
N ASP A 189 -18.27 -0.73 -14.85
CA ASP A 189 -18.13 0.27 -13.78
C ASP A 189 -16.84 1.10 -13.93
N ILE A 190 -15.79 0.47 -14.44
CA ILE A 190 -14.50 1.13 -14.68
C ILE A 190 -14.63 2.11 -15.85
N LEU A 191 -15.27 1.66 -16.93
CA LEU A 191 -15.61 2.49 -18.09
C LEU A 191 -16.45 3.72 -17.70
N TYR A 192 -17.52 3.53 -16.93
CA TYR A 192 -18.37 4.62 -16.45
C TYR A 192 -17.60 5.63 -15.59
N ARG A 193 -16.75 5.16 -14.68
CA ARG A 193 -15.88 6.04 -13.86
C ARG A 193 -14.87 6.79 -14.71
N MET A 194 -14.31 6.17 -15.75
CA MET A 194 -13.40 6.84 -16.69
C MET A 194 -14.11 7.97 -17.42
N MET A 195 -15.34 7.75 -17.89
CA MET A 195 -16.17 8.79 -18.52
C MET A 195 -16.40 9.98 -17.57
N LEU A 196 -16.83 9.73 -16.33
CA LEU A 196 -17.07 10.80 -15.35
C LEU A 196 -15.80 11.61 -15.05
N ASN A 197 -14.65 10.96 -15.00
CA ASN A 197 -13.38 11.64 -14.77
C ASN A 197 -12.95 12.49 -15.97
N ILE A 198 -13.19 12.02 -17.20
CA ILE A 198 -12.92 12.78 -18.43
C ILE A 198 -13.83 14.01 -18.51
N ARG A 199 -15.13 13.87 -18.16
CA ARG A 199 -16.10 14.98 -18.08
C ARG A 199 -15.72 16.03 -17.04
N LYS A 200 -15.25 15.62 -15.86
CA LYS A 200 -14.88 16.53 -14.76
C LYS A 200 -13.61 17.33 -15.01
N GLN A 201 -12.70 16.87 -15.87
CA GLN A 201 -11.49 17.62 -16.19
C GLN A 201 -11.83 18.85 -17.01
N LYS A 202 -11.33 20.04 -16.63
CA LYS A 202 -11.46 21.26 -17.46
C LYS A 202 -10.71 21.09 -18.78
N ALA A 203 -11.24 21.61 -19.88
CA ALA A 203 -10.53 21.62 -21.16
C ALA A 203 -9.27 22.49 -21.03
N GLY A 204 -8.15 22.02 -21.57
CA GLY A 204 -6.87 22.69 -21.38
C GLY A 204 -5.78 22.15 -22.30
N LYS A 205 -4.55 22.66 -22.12
CA LYS A 205 -3.39 22.41 -23.00
C LYS A 205 -3.02 20.92 -23.18
N LEU A 206 -3.47 20.06 -22.28
CA LEU A 206 -3.19 18.62 -22.27
C LEU A 206 -4.29 17.75 -22.91
N LEU A 207 -5.53 18.23 -23.04
CA LEU A 207 -6.64 17.46 -23.63
C LEU A 207 -7.69 18.44 -24.17
N SER A 208 -7.79 18.51 -25.50
CA SER A 208 -8.78 19.36 -26.19
C SER A 208 -10.21 18.86 -25.93
N GLN A 209 -11.19 19.74 -26.08
CA GLN A 209 -12.60 19.36 -25.95
C GLN A 209 -12.96 18.25 -26.96
N THR A 210 -12.51 18.38 -28.20
CA THR A 210 -12.67 17.38 -29.26
C THR A 210 -12.11 16.00 -28.92
N ALA A 211 -10.97 15.94 -28.22
CA ALA A 211 -10.37 14.68 -27.79
C ALA A 211 -11.16 14.03 -26.64
N LYS A 212 -11.76 14.83 -25.76
CA LYS A 212 -12.63 14.34 -24.69
C LYS A 212 -13.90 13.75 -25.25
N ASP A 213 -14.54 14.45 -26.17
CA ASP A 213 -15.79 14.00 -26.78
C ASP A 213 -15.58 12.67 -27.52
N LYS A 214 -14.43 12.51 -28.19
CA LYS A 214 -14.02 11.24 -28.83
C LYS A 214 -13.84 10.10 -27.82
N LEU A 215 -13.18 10.36 -26.68
CA LEU A 215 -12.98 9.35 -25.63
C LEU A 215 -14.29 8.97 -24.94
N ILE A 216 -15.15 9.96 -24.66
CA ILE A 216 -16.46 9.76 -24.04
C ILE A 216 -17.35 8.93 -24.97
N LYS A 217 -17.39 9.25 -26.27
CA LYS A 217 -18.12 8.47 -27.27
C LYS A 217 -17.65 7.01 -27.33
N ALA A 218 -16.34 6.77 -27.34
CA ALA A 218 -15.79 5.42 -27.34
C ALA A 218 -16.16 4.61 -26.08
N ILE A 219 -16.31 5.28 -24.93
CA ILE A 219 -16.77 4.64 -23.69
C ILE A 219 -18.28 4.37 -23.75
N MET A 220 -19.08 5.31 -24.25
CA MET A 220 -20.54 5.16 -24.40
C MET A 220 -20.91 4.05 -25.38
N ASP A 221 -20.23 3.98 -26.53
CA ASP A 221 -20.41 2.93 -27.53
C ASP A 221 -20.15 1.54 -26.91
N LYS A 222 -19.15 1.45 -26.01
CA LYS A 222 -18.82 0.21 -25.30
C LYS A 222 -19.80 -0.15 -24.18
N LEU A 223 -20.41 0.86 -23.55
CA LEU A 223 -21.44 0.70 -22.53
C LEU A 223 -22.85 0.51 -23.12
N GLY A 224 -23.02 0.62 -24.44
CA GLY A 224 -24.32 0.49 -25.10
C GLY A 224 -25.31 1.62 -24.78
N MET A 225 -24.82 2.78 -24.32
CA MET A 225 -25.66 3.93 -23.96
C MET A 225 -25.93 4.81 -25.19
N LYS A 226 -27.19 5.19 -25.44
CA LYS A 226 -27.55 6.11 -26.54
C LYS A 226 -27.17 7.55 -26.21
N ASN A 227 -26.83 8.34 -27.23
CA ASN A 227 -26.28 9.71 -27.18
C ASN A 227 -27.22 10.80 -26.55
N GLU A 228 -28.27 10.45 -25.82
CA GLU A 228 -29.26 11.40 -25.29
C GLU A 228 -28.94 11.91 -23.86
N GLU A 229 -27.86 11.44 -23.23
CA GLU A 229 -27.30 12.00 -21.98
C GLU A 229 -26.09 12.91 -22.24
N LEU A 230 -26.21 13.80 -23.23
CA LEU A 230 -25.22 14.82 -23.57
C LEU A 230 -25.30 16.02 -22.62
#